data_AF-A0A556U021-F1
#
_entry.id   AF-A0A556U021-F1
#
_cell.length_a   1.000
_cell.length_b   1.000
_cell.length_c   1.000
_cell.angle_alpha   90.00
_cell.angle_beta   90.00
_cell.angle_gamma   90.00
#
_symmetry.space_group_name_H-M   'P 1'
#
loop_
_entity.id
_entity.type
_entity.pdbx_description
1 polymer ?
#
loop_
_entity_poly.entity_id
_entity_poly.type
_entity_poly.pdbx_seq_one_letter_code
_entity_poly.pdbx_strand_id
1 'polypeptide(L)'
;MYKNRSSLTLSSPQSNGLKEGDVSLRLDNLGLSDIGIYYCYVSGDKSYDSKTVTLNLTAQGSPIKITLNRHLNSVKLSSTSCGWFPQPSLLWKSTNAPSDLQSTNYTKQENGLFCIYGQVILSSSDPNVINCSVIVSEEEKRSVNMYLEAGLLGYMVVKKPDEYPMSKIPIKLDMSKCKKDYLAFNPDADAVRDTDEAAEKYSPDGFPYELCVSGRNTFSSGRVYWEVELKKPNVPPKKSWLVGVAKASYTISDKKSDLTPFNGFWFLCSDPKNGLHVNTEPEFSPILNKTVECVGVLLDFERNELSFYSATDGVHLFTMIIKFPEEVVPLFNPGLGDKAPLQIINPKVKTSNEC
;
A
#
# COMPACT_ATOMS: atom_id res chain seq x y z
N MET A 1 -15.64 1.27 39.85
CA MET A 1 -15.20 1.82 38.54
C MET A 1 -14.84 0.76 37.51
N TYR A 2 -14.26 -0.40 37.86
CA TYR A 2 -13.77 -1.39 36.86
C TYR A 2 -14.64 -2.65 36.69
N LYS A 3 -15.97 -2.54 36.88
CA LYS A 3 -16.88 -3.69 36.81
C LYS A 3 -16.83 -4.32 35.41
N ASN A 4 -16.63 -5.63 35.32
CA ASN A 4 -16.46 -6.40 34.08
C ASN A 4 -15.22 -6.04 33.23
N ARG A 5 -14.24 -5.32 33.79
CA ARG A 5 -12.98 -4.93 33.12
C ARG A 5 -11.71 -5.27 33.91
N SER A 6 -11.84 -6.05 34.98
CA SER A 6 -10.73 -6.49 35.83
C SER A 6 -10.90 -7.95 36.24
N SER A 7 -9.82 -8.72 36.27
CA SER A 7 -9.79 -10.11 36.75
C SER A 7 -8.47 -10.41 37.47
N LEU A 8 -8.50 -11.37 38.39
CA LEU A 8 -7.28 -11.95 38.97
C LEU A 8 -6.90 -13.20 38.17
N THR A 9 -5.62 -13.31 37.83
CA THR A 9 -5.03 -14.42 37.08
C THR A 9 -3.85 -15.00 37.85
N LEU A 10 -3.46 -16.23 37.52
CA LEU A 10 -2.19 -16.79 37.98
C LEU A 10 -1.02 -15.93 37.44
N SER A 11 -0.01 -15.71 38.25
CA SER A 11 1.23 -15.00 37.87
C SER A 11 2.05 -15.78 36.84
N SER A 12 1.98 -17.11 36.91
CA SER A 12 2.69 -18.05 36.04
C SER A 12 1.93 -19.39 35.99
N PRO A 13 2.21 -20.27 34.99
CA PRO A 13 1.59 -21.59 34.91
C PRO A 13 1.91 -22.54 36.07
N GLN A 14 2.87 -22.19 36.93
CA GLN A 14 3.37 -22.99 38.05
C GLN A 14 2.89 -22.48 39.42
N SER A 15 2.24 -21.30 39.46
CA SER A 15 1.80 -20.67 40.70
C SER A 15 0.52 -21.32 41.25
N ASN A 16 0.46 -21.55 42.57
CA ASN A 16 -0.77 -21.98 43.24
C ASN A 16 -1.74 -20.81 43.55
N GLY A 17 -1.45 -19.60 43.04
CA GLY A 17 -2.37 -18.47 43.07
C GLY A 17 -2.55 -17.88 44.47
N LEU A 18 -3.81 -17.51 44.78
CA LEU A 18 -4.23 -16.98 46.08
C LEU A 18 -3.87 -17.87 47.28
N LYS A 19 -3.60 -19.17 47.10
CA LYS A 19 -3.18 -20.06 48.19
C LYS A 19 -1.76 -19.77 48.70
N GLU A 20 -0.90 -19.22 47.85
CA GLU A 20 0.48 -18.82 48.18
C GLU A 20 0.66 -17.30 48.19
N GLY A 21 -0.42 -16.54 47.97
CA GLY A 21 -0.41 -15.07 47.93
C GLY A 21 0.08 -14.47 46.60
N ASP A 22 0.20 -15.29 45.55
CA ASP A 22 0.82 -14.91 44.28
C ASP A 22 -0.21 -14.85 43.14
N VAL A 23 -0.66 -13.65 42.79
CA VAL A 23 -1.64 -13.41 41.71
C VAL A 23 -1.35 -12.13 40.95
N SER A 24 -1.69 -12.12 39.66
CA SER A 24 -1.61 -10.94 38.79
C SER A 24 -2.98 -10.33 38.56
N LEU A 25 -3.07 -8.99 38.62
CA LEU A 25 -4.26 -8.25 38.24
C LEU A 25 -4.23 -7.97 36.74
N ARG A 26 -5.21 -8.50 36.01
CA ARG A 26 -5.47 -8.18 34.60
C ARG A 26 -6.54 -7.09 34.51
N LEU A 27 -6.28 -6.09 33.67
CA LEU A 27 -7.23 -5.05 33.29
C LEU A 27 -7.49 -5.10 31.78
N ASP A 28 -8.74 -5.02 31.37
CA ASP A 28 -9.17 -5.13 29.96
C ASP A 28 -9.86 -3.84 29.48
N ASN A 29 -9.82 -3.61 28.16
CA ASN A 29 -10.43 -2.45 27.49
C ASN A 29 -10.00 -1.09 28.06
N LEU A 30 -8.70 -0.92 28.32
CA LEU A 30 -8.10 0.26 28.95
C LEU A 30 -8.28 1.54 28.11
N GLY A 31 -8.60 2.65 28.76
CA GLY A 31 -8.68 3.99 28.17
C GLY A 31 -7.85 5.01 28.94
N LEU A 32 -7.59 6.18 28.35
CA LEU A 32 -6.69 7.19 28.93
C LEU A 32 -7.12 7.72 30.33
N SER A 33 -8.41 7.60 30.67
CA SER A 33 -8.94 7.89 32.01
C SER A 33 -8.48 6.93 33.09
N ASP A 34 -8.00 5.74 32.71
CA ASP A 34 -7.52 4.71 33.62
C ASP A 34 -6.05 4.95 34.02
N ILE A 35 -5.37 5.95 33.45
CA ILE A 35 -4.00 6.32 33.85
C ILE A 35 -4.02 6.88 35.27
N GLY A 36 -3.16 6.35 36.15
CA GLY A 36 -3.05 6.84 37.52
C GLY A 36 -2.37 5.88 38.48
N ILE A 37 -2.49 6.18 39.78
CA ILE A 37 -1.94 5.36 40.87
C ILE A 37 -3.03 4.41 41.35
N TYR A 38 -2.77 3.11 41.22
CA TYR A 38 -3.57 2.03 41.76
C TYR A 38 -2.99 1.55 43.09
N TYR A 39 -3.88 1.16 43.99
CA TYR A 39 -3.51 0.65 45.31
C TYR A 39 -3.87 -0.83 45.36
N CYS A 40 -2.84 -1.68 45.46
CA CYS A 40 -3.03 -3.03 45.96
C CYS A 40 -3.15 -2.93 47.48
N TYR A 41 -4.27 -3.39 48.04
CA TYR A 41 -4.54 -3.37 49.46
C TYR A 41 -4.93 -4.79 49.90
N VAL A 42 -4.25 -5.30 50.93
CA VAL A 42 -4.51 -6.61 51.51
C VAL A 42 -4.70 -6.45 53.01
N SER A 43 -5.79 -7.01 53.53
CA SER A 43 -6.16 -6.95 54.96
C SER A 43 -6.53 -8.33 55.47
N GLY A 44 -6.01 -8.70 56.64
CA GLY A 44 -6.48 -9.82 57.46
C GLY A 44 -6.86 -9.34 58.86
N ASP A 45 -7.30 -10.26 59.72
CA ASP A 45 -7.92 -9.96 61.03
C ASP A 45 -7.06 -9.14 62.01
N LYS A 46 -5.74 -9.03 61.79
CA LYS A 46 -4.77 -8.39 62.70
C LYS A 46 -3.79 -7.44 62.02
N SER A 47 -3.78 -7.35 60.69
CA SER A 47 -2.81 -6.55 59.94
C SER A 47 -3.29 -6.23 58.53
N TYR A 48 -2.75 -5.16 57.96
CA TYR A 48 -2.90 -4.83 56.55
C TYR A 48 -1.55 -4.43 55.96
N ASP A 49 -1.40 -4.58 54.64
CA ASP A 49 -0.33 -3.96 53.87
C ASP A 49 -0.93 -3.33 52.60
N SER A 50 -0.22 -2.36 52.04
CA SER A 50 -0.55 -1.80 50.74
C SER A 50 0.68 -1.46 49.91
N LYS A 51 0.50 -1.50 48.59
CA LYS A 51 1.51 -1.13 47.60
C LYS A 51 0.87 -0.33 46.48
N THR A 52 1.57 0.69 46.02
CA THR A 52 1.16 1.53 44.89
C THR A 52 1.74 0.99 43.58
N VAL A 53 0.94 0.99 42.53
CA VAL A 53 1.35 0.67 41.16
C VAL A 53 0.86 1.79 40.25
N THR A 54 1.77 2.40 39.49
CA THR A 54 1.40 3.43 38.51
C THR A 54 1.06 2.77 37.18
N LEU A 55 -0.19 2.91 36.72
CA LEU A 55 -0.59 2.46 35.38
C LEU A 55 -0.30 3.58 34.37
N ASN A 56 0.74 3.37 33.57
CA ASN A 56 0.99 4.14 32.37
C ASN A 56 0.39 3.39 31.17
N LEU A 57 -0.20 4.11 30.22
CA LEU A 57 -0.70 3.54 28.97
C LEU A 57 0.12 4.07 27.80
N THR A 58 0.35 3.21 26.81
CA THR A 58 0.76 3.59 25.46
C THR A 58 -0.36 3.27 24.49
N ALA A 59 -0.50 4.09 23.44
CA ALA A 59 -1.34 3.81 22.30
C ALA A 59 -0.47 3.84 21.04
N GLN A 60 -0.37 2.70 20.36
CA GLN A 60 0.32 2.58 19.10
C GLN A 60 -0.55 3.17 17.99
N GLY A 61 -0.07 4.22 17.33
CA GLY A 61 -0.84 4.91 16.30
C GLY A 61 -0.98 4.14 14.99
N SER A 62 -1.74 4.74 14.07
CA SER A 62 -1.96 4.25 12.71
C SER A 62 -0.65 4.07 11.93
N PRO A 63 -0.65 3.27 10.86
CA PRO A 63 0.42 3.31 9.86
C PRO A 63 0.75 4.77 9.45
N ILE A 64 2.03 5.03 9.15
CA ILE A 64 2.48 6.34 8.71
C ILE A 64 2.10 6.51 7.25
N LYS A 65 1.22 7.47 6.95
CA LYS A 65 0.90 7.87 5.59
C LYS A 65 1.94 8.89 5.10
N ILE A 66 2.59 8.61 3.97
CA ILE A 66 3.53 9.53 3.33
C ILE A 66 2.89 10.13 2.07
N THR A 67 3.07 11.43 1.89
CA THR A 67 2.71 12.19 0.69
C THR A 67 3.96 12.84 0.11
N LEU A 68 4.15 12.73 -1.21
CA LEU A 68 5.30 13.29 -1.93
C LEU A 68 4.81 14.41 -2.86
N ASN A 69 5.33 15.63 -2.67
CA ASN A 69 5.08 16.78 -3.54
C ASN A 69 6.38 17.19 -4.24
N ARG A 70 6.37 17.26 -5.58
CA ARG A 70 7.53 17.68 -6.38
C ARG A 70 7.45 19.17 -6.71
N HIS A 71 8.57 19.87 -6.53
CA HIS A 71 8.82 21.20 -7.05
C HIS A 71 10.02 21.13 -8.02
N LEU A 72 10.26 22.19 -8.80
CA LEU A 72 11.27 22.20 -9.88
C LEU A 72 12.64 21.67 -9.45
N ASN A 73 13.13 22.06 -8.26
CA ASN A 73 14.47 21.72 -7.77
C ASN A 73 14.45 20.97 -6.43
N SER A 74 13.28 20.60 -5.88
CA SER A 74 13.17 19.99 -4.56
C SER A 74 11.97 19.04 -4.42
N VAL A 75 12.11 18.07 -3.51
CA VAL A 75 11.03 17.16 -3.12
C VAL A 75 10.60 17.50 -1.71
N LYS A 76 9.33 17.86 -1.55
CA LYS A 76 8.69 18.02 -0.25
C LYS A 76 7.99 16.72 0.12
N LEU A 77 8.52 16.02 1.12
CA LEU A 77 7.84 14.91 1.77
C LEU A 77 6.98 15.43 2.93
N SER A 78 5.83 14.80 3.13
CA SER A 78 4.95 15.02 4.26
C SER A 78 4.52 13.68 4.82
N SER A 79 4.43 13.58 6.13
CA SER A 79 4.04 12.38 6.88
C SER A 79 2.88 12.73 7.80
N THR A 80 1.96 11.79 7.96
CA THR A 80 0.84 11.90 8.91
C THR A 80 0.60 10.55 9.59
N SER A 81 0.40 10.56 10.90
CA SER A 81 -0.02 9.38 11.67
C SER A 81 -0.81 9.81 12.91
N CYS A 82 -1.81 9.03 13.33
CA CYS A 82 -2.77 9.40 14.37
C CYS A 82 -3.04 8.27 15.36
N GLY A 83 -3.55 8.63 16.55
CA GLY A 83 -3.93 7.66 17.59
C GLY A 83 -2.81 7.34 18.58
N TRP A 84 -1.79 8.18 18.67
CA TRP A 84 -0.64 7.96 19.55
C TRP A 84 -0.89 8.45 20.98
N PHE A 85 -0.34 7.73 21.96
CA PHE A 85 -0.23 8.21 23.34
C PHE A 85 0.99 7.57 24.04
N PRO A 86 1.74 8.30 24.89
CA PRO A 86 1.77 9.76 25.05
C PRO A 86 2.15 10.50 23.75
N GLN A 87 2.34 11.82 23.82
CA GLN A 87 2.69 12.63 22.64
C GLN A 87 3.92 12.04 21.93
N PRO A 88 3.81 11.63 20.65
CA PRO A 88 4.92 11.04 19.92
C PRO A 88 5.90 12.11 19.46
N SER A 89 7.12 11.66 19.16
CA SER A 89 8.11 12.42 18.40
C SER A 89 8.14 11.93 16.94
N LEU A 90 8.46 12.83 16.01
CA LEU A 90 8.72 12.51 14.61
C LEU A 90 10.19 12.77 14.31
N LEU A 91 10.85 11.80 13.70
CA LEU A 91 12.25 11.86 13.33
C LEU A 91 12.42 11.47 11.87
N TRP A 92 12.84 12.41 11.04
CA TRP A 92 13.39 12.10 9.72
C TRP A 92 14.89 11.89 9.84
N LYS A 93 15.40 10.77 9.32
CA LYS A 93 16.82 10.56 9.05
C LYS A 93 17.01 10.47 7.55
N SER A 94 18.04 11.11 7.01
CA SER A 94 18.47 10.94 5.63
C SER A 94 19.95 10.61 5.59
N THR A 95 20.41 9.92 4.55
CA THR A 95 21.84 9.67 4.33
C THR A 95 22.66 10.94 4.08
N ASN A 96 22.08 11.99 3.50
CA ASN A 96 22.80 13.21 3.10
C ASN A 96 22.13 14.55 3.47
N ALA A 97 21.00 14.56 4.19
CA ALA A 97 20.29 15.81 4.50
C ALA A 97 20.72 16.43 5.85
N PRO A 98 20.89 17.76 5.94
CA PRO A 98 21.12 18.45 7.21
C PRO A 98 19.87 18.40 8.11
N SER A 99 20.09 18.44 9.43
CA SER A 99 19.06 18.25 10.47
C SER A 99 17.95 19.29 10.47
N ASP A 100 18.16 20.46 9.86
CA ASP A 100 17.42 21.69 10.16
C ASP A 100 16.21 21.98 9.24
N LEU A 101 15.88 21.11 8.29
CA LEU A 101 14.72 21.26 7.38
C LEU A 101 13.45 20.51 7.81
N GLN A 102 13.37 20.08 9.08
CA GLN A 102 12.23 19.34 9.61
C GLN A 102 11.22 20.29 10.27
N SER A 103 9.97 20.24 9.82
CA SER A 103 8.85 20.91 10.49
C SER A 103 7.84 19.86 10.94
N THR A 104 7.61 19.80 12.25
CA THR A 104 6.73 18.83 12.91
C THR A 104 5.67 19.57 13.71
N ASN A 105 4.41 19.23 13.47
CA ASN A 105 3.25 19.73 14.20
C ASN A 105 2.51 18.54 14.82
N TYR A 106 1.91 18.74 15.98
CA TYR A 106 1.04 17.75 16.60
C TYR A 106 -0.31 18.37 16.97
N THR A 107 -1.34 17.54 17.03
CA THR A 107 -2.69 17.94 17.38
C THR A 107 -3.27 16.91 18.32
N LYS A 108 -3.71 17.36 19.50
CA LYS A 108 -4.42 16.52 20.47
C LYS A 108 -5.89 16.45 20.08
N GLN A 109 -6.41 15.24 19.92
CA GLN A 109 -7.82 14.96 19.64
C GLN A 109 -8.67 15.05 20.92
N GLU A 110 -10.00 15.14 20.76
CA GLU A 110 -10.95 15.16 21.89
C GLU A 110 -10.86 13.91 22.79
N ASN A 111 -10.56 12.75 22.18
CA ASN A 111 -10.31 11.48 22.90
C ASN A 111 -8.97 11.46 23.69
N GLY A 112 -8.17 12.53 23.61
CA GLY A 112 -6.88 12.67 24.29
C GLY A 112 -5.66 12.10 23.54
N LEU A 113 -5.86 11.37 22.44
CA LEU A 113 -4.80 10.84 21.58
C LEU A 113 -4.18 11.94 20.71
N PHE A 114 -2.98 11.69 20.18
CA PHE A 114 -2.24 12.62 19.34
C PHE A 114 -2.24 12.18 17.87
N CYS A 115 -2.48 13.16 16.99
CA CYS A 115 -2.02 13.12 15.61
C CYS A 115 -0.69 13.87 15.50
N ILE A 116 0.22 13.33 14.70
CA ILE A 116 1.47 13.97 14.32
C ILE A 116 1.52 14.15 12.80
N TYR A 117 1.91 15.34 12.39
CA TYR A 117 2.22 15.71 11.02
C TYR A 117 3.66 16.20 10.99
N GLY A 118 4.40 15.86 9.94
CA GLY A 118 5.63 16.60 9.69
C GLY A 118 6.15 16.44 8.29
N GLN A 119 6.97 17.39 7.89
CA GLN A 119 7.47 17.57 6.54
C GLN A 119 8.98 17.77 6.54
N VAL A 120 9.60 17.29 5.47
CA VAL A 120 11.01 17.56 5.14
C VAL A 120 11.09 17.95 3.66
N ILE A 121 11.93 18.94 3.35
CA ILE A 121 12.22 19.34 1.98
C ILE A 121 13.65 18.89 1.67
N LEU A 122 13.81 18.19 0.55
CA LEU A 122 15.08 17.60 0.13
C LEU A 122 15.52 18.18 -1.21
N SER A 123 16.82 18.43 -1.33
CA SER A 123 17.46 18.78 -2.60
C SER A 123 17.32 17.65 -3.60
N SER A 124 17.17 18.02 -4.87
CA SER A 124 17.04 17.08 -5.98
C SER A 124 18.35 16.37 -6.38
N SER A 125 19.48 16.79 -5.81
CA SER A 125 20.82 16.35 -6.21
C SER A 125 21.26 14.97 -5.68
N ASP A 126 20.78 14.55 -4.50
CA ASP A 126 21.51 13.56 -3.68
C ASP A 126 20.74 12.26 -3.41
N PRO A 127 21.46 11.12 -3.21
CA PRO A 127 20.82 9.85 -2.89
C PRO A 127 20.47 9.87 -1.41
N ASN A 128 19.18 9.91 -1.13
CA ASN A 128 18.61 10.05 0.19
C ASN A 128 17.80 8.79 0.51
N VAL A 129 18.42 7.85 1.24
CA VAL A 129 17.66 6.84 1.99
C VAL A 129 17.04 7.56 3.17
N ILE A 130 15.73 7.73 3.13
CA ILE A 130 14.97 8.53 4.09
C ILE A 130 14.19 7.59 4.98
N ASN A 131 14.51 7.62 6.27
CA ASN A 131 13.74 6.95 7.30
C ASN A 131 12.83 7.99 7.97
N CYS A 132 11.52 7.79 7.90
CA CYS A 132 10.53 8.52 8.67
C CYS A 132 10.12 7.65 9.87
N SER A 133 10.43 8.09 11.08
CA SER A 133 10.07 7.36 12.31
C SER A 133 9.15 8.18 13.21
N VAL A 134 8.05 7.58 13.65
CA VAL A 134 7.21 8.08 14.74
C VAL A 134 7.51 7.25 15.98
N ILE A 135 7.96 7.89 17.05
CA ILE A 135 8.55 7.26 18.23
C ILE A 135 7.86 7.78 19.49
N VAL A 136 7.29 6.86 20.27
CA VAL A 136 6.77 7.11 21.64
C VAL A 136 7.76 6.58 22.68
N SER A 137 8.33 5.41 22.44
CA SER A 137 9.45 4.83 23.21
C SER A 137 10.34 3.98 22.28
N GLU A 138 11.43 3.42 22.79
CA GLU A 138 12.24 2.48 21.98
C GLU A 138 11.49 1.21 21.58
N GLU A 139 10.53 0.78 22.40
CA GLU A 139 9.67 -0.38 22.15
C GLU A 139 8.46 -0.01 21.26
N GLU A 140 7.91 1.20 21.44
CA GLU A 140 6.79 1.72 20.65
C GLU A 140 7.25 2.75 19.61
N LYS A 141 7.70 2.24 18.47
CA LYS A 141 8.06 3.02 17.28
C LYS A 141 7.48 2.42 15.99
N ARG A 142 7.06 3.29 15.07
CA ARG A 142 6.81 2.92 13.65
C ARG A 142 7.82 3.64 12.78
N SER A 143 8.39 2.93 11.81
CA SER A 143 9.36 3.47 10.86
C SER A 143 8.98 3.10 9.43
N VAL A 144 9.14 4.03 8.50
CA VAL A 144 9.01 3.81 7.05
C VAL A 144 10.33 4.22 6.42
N ASN A 145 10.92 3.32 5.62
CA ASN A 145 12.08 3.62 4.78
C ASN A 145 11.63 3.96 3.37
N MET A 146 12.25 4.99 2.79
CA MET A 146 12.05 5.44 1.43
C MET A 146 13.42 5.58 0.76
N TYR A 147 13.48 5.28 -0.53
CA TYR A 147 14.69 5.42 -1.31
C TYR A 147 14.45 6.51 -2.37
N LEU A 148 15.14 7.64 -2.24
CA LEU A 148 15.31 8.63 -3.31
C LEU A 148 16.77 8.54 -3.79
N GLU A 149 17.02 8.51 -5.08
CA GLU A 149 18.40 8.44 -5.62
C GLU A 149 18.92 9.81 -6.08
N ALA A 150 20.25 9.92 -6.15
CA ALA A 150 20.96 11.09 -6.68
C ALA A 150 20.62 11.23 -8.15
N GLY A 151 19.96 12.32 -8.53
CA GLY A 151 19.36 12.41 -9.85
C GLY A 151 17.86 12.62 -9.82
N LEU A 152 17.36 13.63 -9.11
CA LEU A 152 16.13 14.30 -9.55
C LEU A 152 16.39 15.29 -10.72
N LEU A 153 17.58 15.20 -11.34
CA LEU A 153 17.76 15.35 -12.78
C LEU A 153 18.01 13.96 -13.41
N GLY A 154 16.95 13.15 -13.49
CA GLY A 154 16.96 11.76 -14.02
C GLY A 154 17.57 10.76 -13.05
N TYR A 155 16.84 9.85 -12.40
CA TYR A 155 15.51 9.32 -12.72
C TYR A 155 14.34 9.98 -11.94
N MET A 156 13.08 9.98 -12.38
CA MET A 156 12.43 9.30 -13.52
C MET A 156 13.24 9.35 -14.82
N VAL A 157 13.50 8.20 -15.44
CA VAL A 157 13.93 8.21 -16.84
C VAL A 157 12.71 8.58 -17.68
N VAL A 158 12.78 9.69 -18.40
CA VAL A 158 12.29 9.66 -19.78
C VAL A 158 13.30 8.82 -20.57
N LYS A 159 13.27 7.50 -20.35
CA LYS A 159 13.46 6.61 -21.49
C LYS A 159 12.21 6.84 -22.29
N LYS A 160 12.31 7.68 -23.31
CA LYS A 160 11.55 7.36 -24.49
C LYS A 160 11.83 5.88 -24.83
N PRO A 161 10.85 5.12 -25.33
CA PRO A 161 11.11 3.81 -25.92
C PRO A 161 12.26 3.84 -26.95
N ASP A 162 12.54 5.01 -27.54
CA ASP A 162 13.66 5.34 -28.43
C ASP A 162 15.06 5.04 -27.87
N GLU A 163 15.30 5.09 -26.55
CA GLU A 163 16.66 4.98 -25.99
C GLU A 163 17.12 3.52 -25.76
N TYR A 164 16.16 2.62 -25.55
CA TYR A 164 16.35 1.16 -25.52
C TYR A 164 15.08 0.54 -26.11
N PRO A 165 15.14 -0.16 -27.26
CA PRO A 165 13.94 -0.69 -27.90
C PRO A 165 13.24 -1.70 -26.97
N MET A 166 12.16 -1.25 -26.34
CA MET A 166 11.31 -2.09 -25.52
C MET A 166 10.53 -3.02 -26.46
N SER A 167 11.00 -4.25 -26.60
CA SER A 167 10.32 -5.27 -27.38
C SER A 167 8.98 -5.58 -26.73
N LYS A 168 7.92 -5.00 -27.28
CA LYS A 168 6.56 -5.21 -26.82
C LYS A 168 6.16 -6.65 -27.06
N ILE A 169 5.74 -7.36 -26.03
CA ILE A 169 5.35 -8.76 -26.14
C ILE A 169 3.83 -8.92 -26.28
N PRO A 170 3.36 -9.97 -26.96
CA PRO A 170 1.94 -10.29 -26.97
C PRO A 170 1.51 -10.89 -25.63
N ILE A 171 0.48 -10.34 -25.01
CA ILE A 171 -0.21 -10.92 -23.85
C ILE A 171 -1.61 -11.38 -24.29
N LYS A 172 -1.97 -12.62 -23.93
CA LYS A 172 -3.33 -13.15 -24.12
C LYS A 172 -3.98 -13.36 -22.76
N LEU A 173 -5.26 -12.98 -22.62
CA LEU A 173 -6.01 -13.19 -21.39
C LEU A 173 -6.22 -14.69 -21.10
N ASP A 174 -6.06 -15.07 -19.83
CA ASP A 174 -6.45 -16.38 -19.34
C ASP A 174 -7.79 -16.31 -18.59
N MET A 175 -8.80 -16.93 -19.17
CA MET A 175 -10.13 -17.04 -18.57
C MET A 175 -10.27 -18.28 -17.67
N SER A 176 -9.20 -19.03 -17.39
CA SER A 176 -9.23 -20.19 -16.49
C SER A 176 -9.44 -19.79 -15.03
N LYS A 177 -8.77 -18.72 -14.59
CA LYS A 177 -8.81 -18.14 -13.25
C LYS A 177 -9.46 -16.75 -13.27
N CYS A 178 -10.78 -16.68 -13.46
CA CYS A 178 -11.57 -15.45 -13.31
C CYS A 178 -13.05 -15.74 -12.99
N LYS A 179 -13.79 -14.74 -12.49
CA LYS A 179 -15.24 -14.83 -12.25
C LYS A 179 -16.00 -14.53 -13.55
N LYS A 180 -16.10 -15.52 -14.44
CA LYS A 180 -16.63 -15.37 -15.82
C LYS A 180 -18.00 -14.70 -15.89
N ASP A 181 -18.90 -15.00 -14.97
CA ASP A 181 -20.28 -14.50 -14.95
C ASP A 181 -20.37 -12.96 -14.76
N TYR A 182 -19.26 -12.32 -14.39
CA TYR A 182 -19.16 -10.87 -14.15
C TYR A 182 -18.18 -10.18 -15.12
N LEU A 183 -17.66 -10.90 -16.12
CA LEU A 183 -16.64 -10.40 -17.06
C LEU A 183 -17.02 -10.70 -18.52
N ALA A 184 -17.31 -9.65 -19.30
CA ALA A 184 -17.51 -9.75 -20.74
C ALA A 184 -16.17 -9.65 -21.48
N PHE A 185 -15.80 -10.71 -22.19
CA PHE A 185 -14.56 -10.81 -22.95
C PHE A 185 -14.81 -10.58 -24.45
N ASN A 186 -13.89 -9.86 -25.10
CA ASN A 186 -13.72 -9.84 -26.54
C ASN A 186 -12.35 -10.45 -26.88
N PRO A 187 -12.28 -11.75 -27.24
CA PRO A 187 -11.02 -12.45 -27.50
C PRO A 187 -10.24 -11.93 -28.71
N ASP A 188 -10.95 -11.44 -29.74
CA ASP A 188 -10.32 -10.93 -30.97
C ASP A 188 -9.60 -9.60 -30.74
N ALA A 189 -10.12 -8.79 -29.81
CA ALA A 189 -9.53 -7.52 -29.40
C ALA A 189 -8.59 -7.65 -28.19
N ASP A 190 -8.49 -8.82 -27.54
CA ASP A 190 -7.84 -8.98 -26.23
C ASP A 190 -8.35 -7.98 -25.18
N ALA A 191 -9.67 -7.79 -25.15
CA ALA A 191 -10.34 -6.80 -24.31
C ALA A 191 -11.32 -7.44 -23.32
N VAL A 192 -11.49 -6.80 -22.17
CA VAL A 192 -12.37 -7.23 -21.08
C VAL A 192 -13.10 -6.04 -20.45
N ARG A 193 -14.37 -6.22 -20.11
CA ARG A 193 -15.16 -5.30 -19.28
C ARG A 193 -15.98 -6.07 -18.24
N ASP A 194 -16.53 -5.36 -17.28
CA ASP A 194 -17.58 -5.83 -16.38
C ASP A 194 -18.88 -6.17 -17.16
N THR A 195 -19.72 -7.05 -16.62
CA THR A 195 -21.07 -7.30 -17.14
C THR A 195 -22.12 -6.49 -16.38
N ASP A 196 -23.35 -6.51 -16.86
CA ASP A 196 -24.44 -5.80 -16.19
C ASP A 196 -24.83 -6.52 -14.88
N GLU A 197 -24.68 -7.86 -14.80
CA GLU A 197 -24.79 -8.65 -13.56
C GLU A 197 -23.69 -8.30 -12.54
N ALA A 198 -22.52 -7.85 -13.00
CA ALA A 198 -21.49 -7.32 -12.11
C ALA A 198 -21.94 -5.99 -11.47
N ALA A 199 -22.55 -5.11 -12.28
CA ALA A 199 -23.07 -3.83 -11.79
C ALA A 199 -24.25 -3.98 -10.81
N GLU A 200 -25.03 -5.06 -10.91
CA GLU A 200 -26.06 -5.42 -9.93
C GLU A 200 -25.47 -6.00 -8.62
N LYS A 201 -24.38 -6.77 -8.72
CA LYS A 201 -23.79 -7.48 -7.57
C LYS A 201 -22.85 -6.62 -6.72
N TYR A 202 -22.01 -5.82 -7.36
CA TYR A 202 -20.94 -5.08 -6.69
C TYR A 202 -21.36 -3.64 -6.38
N SER A 203 -20.99 -3.13 -5.19
CA SER A 203 -21.33 -1.76 -4.80
C SER A 203 -20.56 -0.74 -5.65
N PRO A 204 -21.22 0.31 -6.17
CA PRO A 204 -20.54 1.39 -6.91
C PRO A 204 -19.57 2.21 -6.04
N ASP A 205 -19.66 2.12 -4.70
CA ASP A 205 -18.79 2.84 -3.76
C ASP A 205 -17.45 2.11 -3.48
N GLY A 206 -17.27 0.90 -4.02
CA GLY A 206 -16.10 0.05 -3.84
C GLY A 206 -15.46 -0.37 -5.17
N PHE A 207 -14.15 -0.62 -5.14
CA PHE A 207 -13.46 -1.22 -6.29
C PHE A 207 -13.66 -2.75 -6.25
N PRO A 208 -14.07 -3.40 -7.37
CA PRO A 208 -14.43 -4.81 -7.40
C PRO A 208 -13.19 -5.70 -7.56
N TYR A 209 -12.38 -5.78 -6.51
CA TYR A 209 -11.10 -6.50 -6.49
C TYR A 209 -11.19 -7.99 -6.90
N GLU A 210 -12.37 -8.59 -6.81
CA GLU A 210 -12.66 -9.98 -7.15
C GLU A 210 -12.72 -10.23 -8.67
N LEU A 211 -12.86 -9.17 -9.47
CA LEU A 211 -12.94 -9.20 -10.95
C LEU A 211 -11.56 -9.25 -11.63
N CYS A 212 -10.56 -9.77 -10.95
CA CYS A 212 -9.23 -9.99 -11.51
C CYS A 212 -9.22 -11.10 -12.57
N VAL A 213 -8.44 -10.88 -13.62
CA VAL A 213 -8.10 -11.85 -14.68
C VAL A 213 -6.61 -11.76 -15.00
N SER A 214 -5.96 -12.89 -15.26
CA SER A 214 -4.53 -12.95 -15.56
C SER A 214 -4.22 -12.99 -17.06
N GLY A 215 -2.98 -12.70 -17.42
CA GLY A 215 -2.40 -13.13 -18.70
C GLY A 215 -1.99 -14.61 -18.67
N ARG A 216 -1.94 -15.25 -19.84
CA ARG A 216 -1.41 -16.62 -20.01
C ARG A 216 0.11 -16.71 -19.96
N ASN A 217 0.80 -15.58 -20.10
CA ASN A 217 2.25 -15.51 -20.09
C ASN A 217 2.75 -15.59 -18.64
N THR A 218 3.71 -16.47 -18.39
CA THR A 218 4.43 -16.58 -17.12
C THR A 218 5.87 -16.13 -17.32
N PHE A 219 6.41 -15.37 -16.37
CA PHE A 219 7.76 -14.82 -16.43
C PHE A 219 8.54 -15.14 -15.16
N SER A 220 9.80 -15.55 -15.33
CA SER A 220 10.76 -15.84 -14.25
C SER A 220 12.16 -15.26 -14.49
N SER A 221 12.36 -14.61 -15.63
CA SER A 221 13.60 -13.94 -16.03
C SER A 221 13.32 -12.96 -17.17
N GLY A 222 14.29 -12.09 -17.46
CA GLY A 222 14.24 -11.16 -18.57
C GLY A 222 13.49 -9.85 -18.30
N ARG A 223 13.57 -8.99 -19.31
CA ARG A 223 12.88 -7.70 -19.41
C ARG A 223 11.76 -7.79 -20.43
N VAL A 224 10.53 -7.54 -20.01
CA VAL A 224 9.33 -7.59 -20.86
C VAL A 224 8.46 -6.34 -20.71
N TYR A 225 7.78 -5.95 -21.79
CA TYR A 225 6.94 -4.75 -21.83
C TYR A 225 5.60 -5.03 -22.54
N TRP A 226 4.50 -4.56 -21.96
CA TRP A 226 3.16 -4.59 -22.57
C TRP A 226 2.40 -3.30 -22.28
N GLU A 227 1.32 -3.05 -23.04
CA GLU A 227 0.48 -1.86 -22.87
C GLU A 227 -1.00 -2.23 -22.80
N VAL A 228 -1.73 -1.46 -22.00
CA VAL A 228 -3.16 -1.60 -21.75
C VAL A 228 -3.86 -0.30 -22.09
N GLU A 229 -4.73 -0.32 -23.10
CA GLU A 229 -5.59 0.81 -23.48
C GLU A 229 -6.78 0.91 -22.52
N LEU A 230 -7.06 2.12 -22.07
CA LEU A 230 -8.13 2.46 -21.12
C LEU A 230 -9.11 3.48 -21.70
N LYS A 231 -8.96 3.86 -22.97
CA LYS A 231 -9.81 4.82 -23.68
C LYS A 231 -10.08 4.32 -25.08
N LYS A 232 -11.33 4.41 -25.53
CA LYS A 232 -11.71 4.16 -26.92
C LYS A 232 -12.17 5.45 -27.60
N PRO A 233 -12.02 5.57 -28.94
CA PRO A 233 -12.61 6.67 -29.69
C PRO A 233 -14.09 6.83 -29.34
N ASN A 234 -14.52 8.06 -29.06
CA ASN A 234 -15.89 8.43 -28.68
C ASN A 234 -16.41 7.81 -27.36
N VAL A 235 -15.54 7.23 -26.53
CA VAL A 235 -15.90 6.71 -25.19
C VAL A 235 -15.03 7.41 -24.14
N PRO A 236 -15.61 7.86 -23.00
CA PRO A 236 -14.81 8.38 -21.88
C PRO A 236 -13.75 7.38 -21.42
N PRO A 237 -12.55 7.82 -21.00
CA PRO A 237 -11.54 6.92 -20.42
C PRO A 237 -12.06 6.23 -19.15
N LYS A 238 -11.57 5.01 -18.88
CA LYS A 238 -11.85 4.30 -17.63
C LYS A 238 -11.34 5.07 -16.43
N LYS A 239 -12.17 5.15 -15.39
CA LYS A 239 -11.87 5.69 -14.06
C LYS A 239 -11.59 4.58 -13.05
N SER A 240 -12.15 3.40 -13.28
CA SER A 240 -12.01 2.19 -12.45
C SER A 240 -11.26 1.12 -13.24
N TRP A 241 -10.04 0.78 -12.82
CA TRP A 241 -9.22 -0.30 -13.39
C TRP A 241 -8.03 -0.66 -12.50
N LEU A 242 -7.46 -1.85 -12.70
CA LEU A 242 -6.19 -2.28 -12.10
C LEU A 242 -5.34 -2.99 -13.15
N VAL A 243 -4.03 -2.68 -13.17
CA VAL A 243 -3.04 -3.31 -14.04
C VAL A 243 -1.78 -3.61 -13.21
N GLY A 244 -1.21 -4.80 -13.34
CA GLY A 244 -0.02 -5.20 -12.59
C GLY A 244 0.47 -6.61 -12.90
N VAL A 245 1.05 -7.26 -11.91
CA VAL A 245 1.43 -8.68 -11.93
C VAL A 245 1.02 -9.38 -10.64
N ALA A 246 0.87 -10.70 -10.70
CA ALA A 246 0.67 -11.58 -9.55
C ALA A 246 1.59 -12.80 -9.64
N LYS A 247 1.90 -13.44 -8.50
CA LYS A 247 2.47 -14.79 -8.43
C LYS A 247 1.73 -15.75 -9.37
N ALA A 248 2.42 -16.60 -10.13
CA ALA A 248 1.77 -17.59 -10.99
C ALA A 248 0.89 -18.58 -10.18
N SER A 249 1.29 -18.87 -8.93
CA SER A 249 0.53 -19.70 -7.99
C SER A 249 -0.69 -19.03 -7.37
N TYR A 250 -1.00 -17.76 -7.70
CA TYR A 250 -2.07 -17.01 -7.02
C TYR A 250 -3.44 -17.71 -7.09
N THR A 251 -4.19 -17.52 -6.00
CA THR A 251 -5.62 -17.80 -5.88
C THR A 251 -6.40 -16.48 -5.89
N ILE A 252 -7.58 -16.47 -6.50
CA ILE A 252 -8.49 -15.33 -6.39
C ILE A 252 -9.04 -15.30 -4.97
N SER A 253 -8.82 -14.20 -4.26
CA SER A 253 -9.57 -13.90 -3.05
C SER A 253 -10.80 -13.05 -3.37
N ASP A 254 -11.85 -13.24 -2.57
CA ASP A 254 -13.06 -12.43 -2.57
C ASP A 254 -12.94 -11.19 -1.63
N LYS A 255 -11.72 -10.67 -1.38
CA LYS A 255 -11.45 -9.53 -0.46
C LYS A 255 -10.29 -8.63 -0.89
N LYS A 256 -10.45 -7.29 -0.78
CA LYS A 256 -9.35 -6.31 -0.93
C LYS A 256 -8.14 -6.63 -0.05
N SER A 257 -8.37 -7.04 1.20
CA SER A 257 -7.33 -7.28 2.22
C SER A 257 -6.26 -8.29 1.80
N ASP A 258 -6.57 -9.12 0.80
CA ASP A 258 -5.75 -10.26 0.44
C ASP A 258 -4.89 -9.98 -0.80
N LEU A 259 -5.12 -8.85 -1.49
CA LEU A 259 -4.38 -8.43 -2.68
C LEU A 259 -3.14 -7.58 -2.32
N THR A 260 -2.27 -8.13 -1.48
CA THR A 260 -1.08 -7.45 -0.97
C THR A 260 0.22 -7.93 -1.62
N PRO A 261 1.32 -7.15 -1.54
CA PRO A 261 2.67 -7.58 -1.94
C PRO A 261 3.12 -8.84 -1.19
N PHE A 262 2.74 -8.98 0.09
CA PHE A 262 3.01 -10.16 0.91
C PHE A 262 2.33 -11.42 0.32
N ASN A 263 1.06 -11.30 -0.06
CA ASN A 263 0.32 -12.39 -0.72
C ASN A 263 0.73 -12.61 -2.18
N GLY A 264 1.50 -11.68 -2.78
CA GLY A 264 2.10 -11.83 -4.10
C GLY A 264 1.35 -11.11 -5.22
N PHE A 265 0.78 -9.95 -4.92
CA PHE A 265 0.13 -9.06 -5.88
C PHE A 265 0.84 -7.71 -5.92
N TRP A 266 1.11 -7.19 -7.11
CA TRP A 266 1.82 -5.91 -7.30
C TRP A 266 1.20 -5.13 -8.45
N PHE A 267 0.53 -4.02 -8.17
CA PHE A 267 -0.28 -3.34 -9.18
C PHE A 267 -0.40 -1.82 -9.01
N LEU A 268 -0.76 -1.17 -10.11
CA LEU A 268 -1.31 0.16 -10.19
C LEU A 268 -2.82 0.06 -10.38
N CYS A 269 -3.58 0.80 -9.56
CA CYS A 269 -5.02 0.83 -9.57
C CYS A 269 -5.52 2.28 -9.66
N SER A 270 -6.58 2.50 -10.41
CA SER A 270 -7.38 3.72 -10.36
C SER A 270 -8.76 3.33 -9.86
N ASP A 271 -9.24 3.97 -8.81
CA ASP A 271 -10.63 3.85 -8.36
C ASP A 271 -11.29 5.23 -8.20
N PRO A 272 -12.63 5.35 -8.35
CA PRO A 272 -13.32 6.65 -8.32
C PRO A 272 -13.21 7.43 -6.99
N LYS A 273 -12.86 6.77 -5.88
CA LYS A 273 -12.88 7.32 -4.51
C LYS A 273 -11.49 7.73 -4.02
N ASN A 274 -10.47 6.90 -4.26
CA ASN A 274 -9.09 7.18 -3.83
C ASN A 274 -8.19 7.66 -4.98
N GLY A 275 -8.65 7.58 -6.23
CA GLY A 275 -7.87 7.93 -7.40
C GLY A 275 -6.79 6.90 -7.73
N LEU A 276 -5.68 7.38 -8.31
CA LEU A 276 -4.55 6.54 -8.69
C LEU A 276 -3.74 6.14 -7.44
N HIS A 277 -3.57 4.84 -7.22
CA HIS A 277 -2.86 4.27 -6.09
C HIS A 277 -2.15 2.95 -6.45
N VAL A 278 -1.19 2.56 -5.64
CA VAL A 278 -0.45 1.29 -5.75
C VAL A 278 -0.53 0.54 -4.42
N ASN A 279 -0.60 -0.78 -4.47
CA ASN A 279 -0.79 -1.62 -3.30
C ASN A 279 0.48 -1.85 -2.46
N THR A 280 1.39 -0.87 -2.39
CA THR A 280 2.54 -0.95 -1.49
C THR A 280 2.09 -1.02 -0.03
N GLU A 281 2.97 -1.48 0.86
CA GLU A 281 2.76 -1.39 2.31
C GLU A 281 3.83 -0.44 2.91
N PRO A 282 3.48 0.80 3.32
CA PRO A 282 2.15 1.43 3.27
C PRO A 282 1.69 1.81 1.85
N GLU A 283 0.36 1.96 1.67
CA GLU A 283 -0.29 2.28 0.38
C GLU A 283 0.18 3.66 -0.12
N PHE A 284 0.61 3.73 -1.39
CA PHE A 284 1.12 4.95 -2.01
C PHE A 284 0.17 5.44 -3.12
N SER A 285 -0.04 6.75 -3.21
CA SER A 285 -0.90 7.37 -4.23
C SER A 285 -0.06 8.29 -5.11
N PRO A 286 0.26 7.92 -6.37
CA PRO A 286 0.94 8.82 -7.30
C PRO A 286 0.05 10.04 -7.59
N ILE A 287 0.57 11.25 -7.37
CA ILE A 287 -0.15 12.49 -7.71
C ILE A 287 -0.07 12.70 -9.22
N LEU A 288 -1.20 12.55 -9.92
CA LEU A 288 -1.31 12.78 -11.36
C LEU A 288 -2.48 13.72 -11.66
N ASN A 289 -2.20 14.83 -12.34
CA ASN A 289 -3.21 15.86 -12.68
C ASN A 289 -3.98 15.54 -13.98
N LYS A 290 -3.92 14.30 -14.46
CA LYS A 290 -4.52 13.84 -15.73
C LYS A 290 -5.06 12.42 -15.57
N THR A 291 -6.07 12.06 -16.37
CA THR A 291 -6.52 10.67 -16.50
C THR A 291 -5.51 9.88 -17.34
N VAL A 292 -5.15 8.67 -16.91
CA VAL A 292 -4.30 7.77 -17.70
C VAL A 292 -5.15 7.10 -18.79
N GLU A 293 -4.80 7.31 -20.06
CA GLU A 293 -5.55 6.76 -21.19
C GLU A 293 -4.97 5.44 -21.72
N CYS A 294 -3.68 5.19 -21.46
CA CYS A 294 -3.01 3.92 -21.74
C CYS A 294 -1.87 3.70 -20.72
N VAL A 295 -1.83 2.51 -20.11
CA VAL A 295 -0.79 2.10 -19.15
C VAL A 295 0.22 1.20 -19.85
N GLY A 296 1.49 1.63 -19.90
CA GLY A 296 2.62 0.76 -20.19
C GLY A 296 3.13 0.09 -18.91
N VAL A 297 3.40 -1.21 -18.97
CA VAL A 297 3.99 -1.97 -17.86
C VAL A 297 5.32 -2.56 -18.33
N LEU A 298 6.38 -2.27 -17.59
CA LEU A 298 7.72 -2.81 -17.77
C LEU A 298 8.07 -3.68 -16.57
N LEU A 299 8.38 -4.95 -16.82
CA LEU A 299 8.86 -5.90 -15.83
C LEU A 299 10.29 -6.29 -16.18
N ASP A 300 11.22 -6.14 -15.24
CA ASP A 300 12.65 -6.37 -15.42
C ASP A 300 13.17 -7.19 -14.23
N PHE A 301 13.31 -8.51 -14.45
CA PHE A 301 13.72 -9.43 -13.40
C PHE A 301 15.17 -9.21 -12.97
N GLU A 302 16.06 -8.88 -13.91
CA GLU A 302 17.47 -8.63 -13.65
C GLU A 302 17.67 -7.44 -12.71
N ARG A 303 16.84 -6.40 -12.84
CA ARG A 303 16.85 -5.21 -11.97
C ARG A 303 15.91 -5.30 -10.77
N ASN A 304 15.07 -6.34 -10.68
CA ASN A 304 13.99 -6.45 -9.71
C ASN A 304 12.99 -5.27 -9.82
N GLU A 305 12.72 -4.77 -11.03
CA GLU A 305 11.85 -3.59 -11.26
C GLU A 305 10.49 -4.00 -11.85
N LEU A 306 9.41 -3.44 -11.30
CA LEU A 306 8.09 -3.36 -11.93
C LEU A 306 7.73 -1.88 -12.09
N SER A 307 7.68 -1.39 -13.31
CA SER A 307 7.50 0.02 -13.64
C SER A 307 6.24 0.26 -14.47
N PHE A 308 5.51 1.32 -14.14
CA PHE A 308 4.27 1.75 -14.78
C PHE A 308 4.44 3.12 -15.43
N TYR A 309 3.90 3.29 -16.62
CA TYR A 309 3.98 4.51 -17.43
C TYR A 309 2.63 4.85 -18.04
N SER A 310 2.35 6.13 -18.25
CA SER A 310 1.36 6.61 -19.21
C SER A 310 1.98 6.45 -20.60
N ALA A 311 1.59 5.42 -21.34
CA ALA A 311 2.12 5.17 -22.68
C ALA A 311 1.65 6.24 -23.70
N THR A 312 0.61 7.01 -23.36
CA THR A 312 0.07 8.10 -24.19
C THR A 312 1.01 9.31 -24.30
N ASP A 313 1.65 9.71 -23.20
CA ASP A 313 2.55 10.87 -23.15
C ASP A 313 3.97 10.55 -22.61
N GLY A 314 4.29 9.26 -22.42
CA GLY A 314 5.59 8.78 -21.96
C GLY A 314 5.89 9.08 -20.49
N VAL A 315 4.91 9.57 -19.72
CA VAL A 315 5.09 9.95 -18.33
C VAL A 315 5.21 8.72 -17.44
N HIS A 316 6.31 8.61 -16.69
CA HIS A 316 6.45 7.60 -15.64
C HIS A 316 5.44 7.83 -14.51
N LEU A 317 4.75 6.76 -14.10
CA LEU A 317 3.73 6.79 -13.05
C LEU A 317 4.28 6.29 -11.72
N PHE A 318 4.91 5.11 -11.73
CA PHE A 318 5.48 4.49 -10.53
C PHE A 318 6.47 3.36 -10.84
N THR A 319 7.38 3.06 -9.92
CA THR A 319 8.23 1.85 -9.96
C THR A 319 8.26 1.20 -8.59
N MET A 320 8.05 -0.12 -8.54
CA MET A 320 8.31 -0.97 -7.40
C MET A 320 9.63 -1.70 -7.60
N ILE A 321 10.47 -1.76 -6.56
CA ILE A 321 11.64 -2.65 -6.51
C ILE A 321 11.24 -3.91 -5.74
N ILE A 322 11.11 -5.04 -6.43
CA ILE A 322 10.55 -6.30 -5.92
C ILE A 322 11.46 -7.45 -6.32
N LYS A 323 12.05 -8.12 -5.33
CA LYS A 323 12.60 -9.45 -5.55
C LYS A 323 11.47 -10.47 -5.59
N PHE A 324 11.04 -10.85 -6.79
CA PHE A 324 9.94 -11.79 -6.97
C PHE A 324 10.30 -13.15 -6.33
N PRO A 325 9.41 -13.73 -5.50
CA PRO A 325 9.69 -14.99 -4.80
C PRO A 325 9.45 -16.24 -5.67
N GLU A 326 8.74 -16.09 -6.79
CA GLU A 326 8.44 -17.12 -7.79
C GLU A 326 8.16 -16.44 -9.14
N GLU A 327 7.77 -17.23 -10.14
CA GLU A 327 7.32 -16.71 -11.44
C GLU A 327 6.05 -15.85 -11.31
N VAL A 328 5.89 -14.85 -12.18
CA VAL A 328 4.72 -13.96 -12.17
C VAL A 328 3.97 -13.97 -13.50
N VAL A 329 2.68 -13.67 -13.44
CA VAL A 329 1.78 -13.48 -14.58
C VAL A 329 1.24 -12.04 -14.61
N PRO A 330 0.93 -11.46 -15.79
CA PRO A 330 0.20 -10.21 -15.87
C PRO A 330 -1.15 -10.30 -15.15
N LEU A 331 -1.55 -9.20 -14.51
CA LEU A 331 -2.80 -9.09 -13.75
C LEU A 331 -3.59 -7.87 -14.25
N PHE A 332 -4.88 -8.07 -14.49
CA PHE A 332 -5.81 -7.04 -14.97
C PHE A 332 -7.13 -7.10 -14.20
N ASN A 333 -7.78 -5.96 -13.99
CA ASN A 333 -9.17 -5.87 -13.54
C ASN A 333 -9.83 -4.69 -14.28
N PRO A 334 -10.98 -4.89 -14.96
CA PRO A 334 -11.63 -3.83 -15.72
C PRO A 334 -12.41 -2.82 -14.85
N GLY A 335 -12.44 -2.97 -13.52
CA GLY A 335 -13.26 -2.12 -12.66
C GLY A 335 -14.76 -2.36 -12.86
N LEU A 336 -15.57 -1.32 -12.62
CA LEU A 336 -17.05 -1.37 -12.70
C LEU A 336 -17.60 -0.12 -13.38
N GLY A 337 -18.65 -0.26 -14.18
CA GLY A 337 -19.51 0.81 -14.70
C GLY A 337 -18.94 1.66 -15.85
N ASP A 338 -17.66 1.49 -16.20
CA ASP A 338 -17.02 2.25 -17.27
C ASP A 338 -17.28 1.64 -18.64
N LYS A 339 -17.87 2.43 -19.56
CA LYS A 339 -18.18 2.01 -20.94
C LYS A 339 -16.96 1.59 -21.77
N ALA A 340 -15.76 2.08 -21.43
CA ALA A 340 -14.53 1.68 -22.10
C ALA A 340 -14.05 0.32 -21.55
N PRO A 341 -13.72 -0.66 -22.42
CA PRO A 341 -13.10 -1.89 -21.99
C PRO A 341 -11.63 -1.65 -21.62
N LEU A 342 -11.09 -2.51 -20.75
CA LEU A 342 -9.65 -2.66 -20.59
C LEU A 342 -9.15 -3.51 -21.76
N GLN A 343 -8.27 -3.00 -22.60
CA GLN A 343 -7.78 -3.74 -23.77
C GLN A 343 -6.26 -3.86 -23.80
N ILE A 344 -5.76 -5.08 -24.00
CA ILE A 344 -4.32 -5.31 -24.23
C ILE A 344 -3.97 -4.89 -25.66
N ILE A 345 -2.98 -4.01 -25.81
CA ILE A 345 -2.51 -3.59 -27.14
C ILE A 345 -1.40 -4.54 -27.60
N ASN A 346 -1.75 -5.60 -28.32
CA ASN A 346 -0.76 -6.55 -28.81
C ASN A 346 0.04 -6.02 -30.04
N PRO A 347 1.32 -6.45 -30.22
CA PRO A 347 2.11 -6.07 -31.38
C PRO A 347 1.46 -6.54 -32.69
N LYS A 348 1.47 -5.70 -33.73
CA LYS A 348 1.03 -6.12 -35.06
C LYS A 348 2.00 -7.14 -35.64
N VAL A 349 1.53 -8.36 -35.89
CA VAL A 349 2.29 -9.38 -36.62
C VAL A 349 2.56 -8.86 -38.04
N LYS A 350 3.83 -8.67 -38.39
CA LYS A 350 4.22 -8.45 -39.78
C LYS A 350 4.10 -9.78 -40.52
N THR A 351 2.97 -10.02 -41.18
CA THR A 351 2.85 -11.09 -42.17
C THR A 351 3.72 -10.75 -43.37
N SER A 352 4.88 -11.38 -43.49
CA SER A 352 5.76 -11.30 -44.65
C SER A 352 5.17 -12.12 -45.81
N ASN A 353 4.16 -11.57 -46.49
CA ASN A 353 3.59 -12.12 -47.71
C ASN A 353 3.87 -11.16 -48.88
N GLU A 354 5.09 -11.20 -49.41
CA GLU A 354 5.42 -10.71 -50.76
C GLU A 354 6.79 -11.28 -51.18
N CYS A 355 6.76 -12.35 -51.99
CA CYS A 355 7.80 -12.88 -52.88
C CYS A 355 7.08 -13.68 -53.97
#